data_AF-A0A9R1CIT7-F1
#
_entry.id   AF-A0A9R1CIT7-F1
#
_cell.length_a   1.000
_cell.length_b   1.000
_cell.length_c   1.000
_cell.angle_alpha   90.00
_cell.angle_beta   90.00
_cell.angle_gamma   90.00
#
_symmetry.space_group_name_H-M   'P 1'
#
loop_
_entity.id
_entity.type
_entity.pdbx_description
1 polymer ?
#
loop_
_entity_poly.entity_id
_entity_poly.type
_entity_poly.pdbx_seq_one_letter_code
_entity_poly.pdbx_strand_id
1 'polypeptide(L)'
;MRTFAHDTALPGGKYELGDIDPEGTARREAYEEIGLPIDRNKVRKLCILDPFLTGNSLTVTPVILLITDYTLTPLLNPAEVSLLFSMPLASFLHSRPSKIPSFQYSIFHRLASIPPGTIESIPPPPPIAYAEDEGQVSWKEGKFYGYRDVKWGEGMVRMHRFLTGRESNGVKPVYGLTAAILIKTATVAYNRCPDFAVMAPGQKSMEERIEFEIRHVQSPLRRALEAEEFCDERREDKDVKAKL
;
A
#
# COMPACT_ATOMS: atom_id res chain seq x y z
N MET A 1 -17.37 -2.86 -10.63
CA MET A 1 -16.36 -3.34 -11.61
C MET A 1 -14.97 -3.07 -11.04
N ARG A 2 -14.32 -4.12 -10.50
CA ARG A 2 -13.03 -4.01 -9.77
C ARG A 2 -11.91 -3.69 -10.77
N THR A 3 -11.14 -2.63 -10.50
CA THR A 3 -10.24 -2.03 -11.50
C THR A 3 -8.87 -2.70 -11.58
N PHE A 4 -8.56 -3.68 -10.71
CA PHE A 4 -7.24 -4.31 -10.61
C PHE A 4 -7.29 -5.80 -10.20
N ALA A 5 -8.12 -6.60 -10.87
CA ALA A 5 -8.13 -8.05 -10.64
C ALA A 5 -6.71 -8.62 -10.82
N HIS A 6 -6.20 -9.31 -9.79
CA HIS A 6 -4.89 -9.98 -9.73
C HIS A 6 -3.65 -9.09 -9.47
N ASP A 7 -3.79 -7.84 -9.02
CA ASP A 7 -2.65 -7.04 -8.56
C ASP A 7 -2.37 -7.20 -7.06
N THR A 8 -1.13 -6.94 -6.67
CA THR A 8 -0.73 -6.89 -5.26
C THR A 8 -1.16 -5.56 -4.64
N ALA A 9 -2.09 -5.63 -3.70
CA ALA A 9 -2.67 -4.48 -3.02
C ALA A 9 -2.71 -4.69 -1.49
N LEU A 10 -2.88 -3.59 -0.77
CA LEU A 10 -3.26 -3.63 0.64
C LEU A 10 -4.77 -3.90 0.74
N PRO A 11 -5.25 -4.54 1.82
CA PRO A 11 -6.69 -4.71 2.01
C PRO A 11 -7.42 -3.38 2.04
N GLY A 12 -8.59 -3.32 1.41
CA GLY A 12 -9.37 -2.10 1.35
C GLY A 12 -10.28 -2.00 0.13
N GLY A 13 -11.23 -1.08 0.21
CA GLY A 13 -12.21 -0.88 -0.83
C GLY A 13 -12.89 0.47 -0.75
N LYS A 14 -14.11 0.54 -1.26
CA LYS A 14 -14.86 1.80 -1.34
C LYS A 14 -15.59 2.05 -0.03
N TYR A 15 -15.78 3.33 0.28
CA TYR A 15 -16.72 3.72 1.32
C TYR A 15 -18.13 3.19 1.00
N GLU A 16 -18.80 2.65 2.01
CA GLU A 16 -20.20 2.21 1.93
C GLU A 16 -21.10 2.97 2.91
N LEU A 17 -22.38 3.07 2.58
CA LEU A 17 -23.36 3.73 3.45
C LEU A 17 -23.47 2.95 4.77
N GLY A 18 -22.98 3.56 5.85
CA GLY A 18 -22.92 2.95 7.18
C GLY A 18 -21.50 2.89 7.76
N ASP A 19 -20.48 3.09 6.94
CA ASP A 19 -19.12 3.31 7.42
C ASP A 19 -19.06 4.65 8.19
N ILE A 20 -18.53 4.63 9.41
CA ILE A 20 -18.51 5.82 10.29
C ILE A 20 -17.42 6.82 9.85
N ASP A 21 -16.26 6.29 9.48
CA ASP A 21 -15.06 7.04 9.15
C ASP A 21 -14.13 6.17 8.27
N PRO A 22 -13.00 6.70 7.77
CA PRO A 22 -12.06 5.92 6.96
C PRO A 22 -11.52 4.66 7.68
N GLU A 23 -11.42 4.68 9.02
CA GLU A 23 -11.03 3.49 9.79
C GLU A 23 -12.12 2.41 9.72
N GLY A 24 -13.39 2.79 9.82
CA GLY A 24 -14.55 1.91 9.66
C GLY A 24 -14.52 1.19 8.32
N THR A 25 -14.40 1.93 7.22
CA THR A 25 -14.27 1.36 5.87
C THR A 25 -13.09 0.39 5.78
N ALA A 26 -11.90 0.81 6.22
CA ALA A 26 -10.70 -0.04 6.14
C ALA A 26 -10.83 -1.34 6.96
N ARG A 27 -11.47 -1.28 8.13
CA ARG A 27 -11.69 -2.45 8.99
C ARG A 27 -12.71 -3.41 8.39
N ARG A 28 -13.82 -2.89 7.84
CA ARG A 28 -14.84 -3.72 7.17
C ARG A 28 -14.22 -4.48 6.00
N GLU A 29 -13.54 -3.77 5.11
CA GLU A 29 -12.90 -4.36 3.94
C GLU A 29 -11.82 -5.38 4.32
N ALA A 30 -10.95 -5.06 5.30
CA ALA A 30 -9.95 -6.02 5.77
C ALA A 30 -10.56 -7.27 6.44
N TYR A 31 -11.72 -7.12 7.08
CA TYR A 31 -12.47 -8.27 7.61
C TYR A 31 -13.07 -9.11 6.49
N GLU A 32 -13.69 -8.49 5.49
CA GLU A 32 -14.32 -9.17 4.34
C GLU A 32 -13.31 -9.89 3.45
N GLU A 33 -12.11 -9.32 3.26
CA GLU A 33 -11.08 -9.86 2.36
C GLU A 33 -10.20 -10.91 3.04
N ILE A 34 -9.75 -10.65 4.28
CA ILE A 34 -8.73 -11.48 4.95
C ILE A 34 -9.11 -11.91 6.38
N GLY A 35 -10.33 -11.62 6.83
CA GLY A 35 -10.81 -12.00 8.16
C GLY A 35 -10.11 -11.26 9.30
N LEU A 36 -9.56 -10.07 9.04
CA LEU A 36 -8.88 -9.28 10.07
C LEU A 36 -9.88 -8.86 11.16
N PRO A 37 -9.68 -9.18 12.44
CA PRO A 37 -10.66 -8.88 13.47
C PRO A 37 -10.96 -7.39 13.62
N ILE A 38 -12.24 -7.08 13.79
CA ILE A 38 -12.73 -5.72 14.09
C ILE A 38 -12.35 -5.28 15.52
N ASP A 39 -12.07 -6.24 16.42
CA ASP A 39 -11.68 -5.99 17.81
C ASP A 39 -10.46 -5.06 17.89
N ARG A 40 -10.71 -3.84 18.38
CA ARG A 40 -9.72 -2.77 18.51
C ARG A 40 -8.60 -3.10 19.50
N ASN A 41 -8.79 -4.05 20.41
CA ASN A 41 -7.73 -4.49 21.33
C ASN A 41 -6.71 -5.40 20.65
N LYS A 42 -7.16 -6.20 19.67
CA LYS A 42 -6.34 -7.11 18.87
C LYS A 42 -5.71 -6.44 17.65
N VAL A 43 -6.38 -5.42 17.13
CA VAL A 43 -5.97 -4.64 15.96
C VAL A 43 -6.15 -3.16 16.28
N ARG A 44 -5.10 -2.51 16.79
CA ARG A 44 -5.13 -1.12 17.24
C ARG A 44 -4.83 -0.16 16.09
N LYS A 45 -5.57 0.94 15.97
CA LYS A 45 -5.19 2.02 15.05
C LYS A 45 -3.97 2.75 15.59
N LEU A 46 -2.96 2.94 14.74
CA LEU A 46 -1.81 3.80 15.02
C LEU A 46 -2.07 5.23 14.51
N CYS A 47 -2.39 5.36 13.23
CA CYS A 47 -2.66 6.65 12.60
C CYS A 47 -3.43 6.48 11.28
N ILE A 48 -3.85 7.61 10.72
CA ILE A 48 -4.35 7.73 9.35
C ILE A 48 -3.32 8.60 8.62
N LEU A 49 -2.88 8.18 7.44
CA LEU A 49 -1.97 8.98 6.61
C LEU A 49 -2.74 9.95 5.72
N ASP A 50 -2.03 10.97 5.22
CA ASP A 50 -2.58 11.88 4.21
C ASP A 50 -3.07 11.10 2.98
N PRO A 51 -4.14 11.57 2.32
CA PRO A 51 -4.73 10.88 1.19
C PRO A 51 -3.78 10.83 -0.03
N PHE A 52 -3.93 9.76 -0.81
CA PHE A 52 -3.22 9.56 -2.06
C PHE A 52 -4.18 9.62 -3.24
N LEU A 53 -3.74 10.25 -4.33
CA LEU A 53 -4.50 10.35 -5.57
C LEU A 53 -4.16 9.19 -6.53
N THR A 54 -5.18 8.47 -6.98
CA THR A 54 -5.09 7.37 -7.95
C THR A 54 -5.16 7.84 -9.41
N GLY A 55 -4.94 6.91 -10.36
CA GLY A 55 -5.01 7.13 -11.82
C GLY A 55 -6.33 7.61 -12.37
N ASN A 56 -7.39 7.24 -11.67
CA ASN A 56 -8.75 7.57 -12.02
C ASN A 56 -9.30 8.70 -11.14
N SER A 57 -8.42 9.56 -10.62
CA SER A 57 -8.77 10.72 -9.77
C SER A 57 -9.63 10.34 -8.55
N LEU A 58 -9.38 9.17 -7.97
CA LEU A 58 -9.95 8.77 -6.68
C LEU A 58 -8.94 9.06 -5.57
N THR A 59 -9.43 9.44 -4.41
CA THR A 59 -8.63 9.60 -3.19
C THR A 59 -8.66 8.32 -2.37
N VAL A 60 -7.49 7.85 -1.97
CA VAL A 60 -7.31 6.69 -1.09
C VAL A 60 -6.72 7.19 0.22
N THR A 61 -7.36 6.87 1.34
CA THR A 61 -6.93 7.28 2.68
C THR A 61 -6.34 6.08 3.42
N PRO A 62 -5.00 5.97 3.59
CA PRO A 62 -4.39 4.82 4.23
C PRO A 62 -4.59 4.84 5.75
N VAL A 63 -5.08 3.74 6.30
CA VAL A 63 -5.24 3.54 7.75
C VAL A 63 -4.19 2.55 8.24
N ILE A 64 -3.37 2.96 9.19
CA ILE A 64 -2.28 2.13 9.71
C ILE A 64 -2.72 1.45 11.00
N LEU A 65 -2.75 0.11 10.97
CA LEU A 65 -3.16 -0.73 12.08
C LEU A 65 -1.97 -1.54 12.62
N LEU A 66 -1.90 -1.66 13.94
CA LEU A 66 -0.99 -2.55 14.66
C LEU A 66 -1.76 -3.79 15.10
N ILE A 67 -1.33 -4.94 14.60
CA ILE A 67 -1.80 -6.23 15.09
C ILE A 67 -1.05 -6.55 16.39
N THR A 68 -1.77 -6.62 17.50
CA THR A 68 -1.24 -6.91 18.84
C THR A 68 -1.42 -8.38 19.22
N ASP A 69 -2.44 -9.03 18.66
CA ASP A 69 -2.68 -10.46 18.83
C ASP A 69 -1.92 -11.24 17.76
N TYR A 70 -0.82 -11.87 18.16
CA TYR A 70 0.01 -12.67 17.25
C TYR A 70 -0.54 -14.08 17.02
N THR A 71 -1.68 -14.44 17.63
CA THR A 71 -2.36 -15.73 17.44
C THR A 71 -3.38 -15.70 16.31
N LEU A 72 -3.58 -14.53 15.70
CA LEU A 72 -4.53 -14.36 14.61
C LEU A 72 -4.16 -15.23 13.41
N THR A 73 -5.12 -16.03 12.97
CA THR A 73 -5.09 -16.77 11.71
C THR A 73 -6.02 -16.07 10.72
N PRO A 74 -5.49 -15.43 9.66
CA PRO A 74 -6.30 -14.80 8.63
C PRO A 74 -7.24 -15.81 7.96
N LEU A 75 -8.44 -15.36 7.62
CA LEU A 75 -9.44 -16.14 6.88
C LEU A 75 -9.69 -15.46 5.53
N LEU A 76 -9.08 -15.97 4.47
CA LEU A 76 -9.16 -15.35 3.15
C LEU A 76 -10.51 -15.63 2.50
N ASN A 77 -11.10 -14.58 1.92
CA ASN A 77 -12.23 -14.72 1.02
C ASN A 77 -11.72 -15.05 -0.39
N PRO A 78 -11.88 -16.28 -0.90
CA PRO A 78 -11.31 -16.70 -2.17
C PRO A 78 -11.94 -16.02 -3.39
N ALA A 79 -13.12 -15.39 -3.22
CA ALA A 79 -13.73 -14.58 -4.29
C ALA A 79 -12.99 -13.26 -4.53
N GLU A 80 -12.15 -12.83 -3.58
CA GLU A 80 -11.49 -11.52 -3.60
C GLU A 80 -9.98 -11.64 -3.50
N VAL A 81 -9.50 -12.54 -2.64
CA VAL A 81 -8.09 -12.71 -2.30
C VAL A 81 -7.62 -14.10 -2.69
N SER A 82 -6.69 -14.16 -3.65
CA SER A 82 -6.05 -15.41 -4.06
C SER A 82 -4.89 -15.82 -3.15
N LEU A 83 -4.15 -14.84 -2.62
CA LEU A 83 -2.97 -15.08 -1.79
C LEU A 83 -2.77 -13.92 -0.80
N LEU A 84 -2.39 -14.27 0.43
CA LEU A 84 -1.92 -13.33 1.45
C LEU A 84 -0.44 -13.60 1.77
N PHE A 85 0.36 -12.55 1.91
CA PHE A 85 1.77 -12.64 2.31
C PHE A 85 2.19 -11.40 3.09
N SER A 86 3.36 -11.47 3.72
CA SER A 86 3.98 -10.36 4.45
C SER A 86 5.37 -10.02 3.90
N MET A 87 5.74 -8.75 4.07
CA MET A 87 7.06 -8.21 3.76
C MET A 87 7.52 -7.26 4.89
N PRO A 88 8.83 -7.10 5.11
CA PRO A 88 9.31 -6.14 6.10
C PRO A 88 8.99 -4.75 5.63
N LEU A 89 8.39 -3.94 6.48
CA LEU A 89 8.12 -2.54 6.15
C LEU A 89 9.44 -1.81 5.80
N ALA A 90 10.55 -2.18 6.43
CA ALA A 90 11.88 -1.64 6.13
C ALA A 90 12.32 -1.89 4.67
N SER A 91 11.82 -2.93 4.00
CA SER A 91 12.13 -3.21 2.60
C SER A 91 11.83 -2.05 1.66
N PHE A 92 10.81 -1.25 1.99
CA PHE A 92 10.38 -0.11 1.18
C PHE A 92 11.26 1.13 1.36
N LEU A 93 12.36 1.03 2.13
CA LEU A 93 13.38 2.08 2.26
C LEU A 93 14.69 1.74 1.54
N HIS A 94 14.81 0.54 0.97
CA HIS A 94 16.07 0.06 0.42
C HIS A 94 15.94 -0.37 -1.04
N SER A 95 16.90 0.02 -1.85
CA SER A 95 17.02 -0.37 -3.27
C SER A 95 17.59 -1.76 -3.46
N ARG A 96 18.24 -2.32 -2.42
CA ARG A 96 18.87 -3.64 -2.43
C ARG A 96 18.46 -4.46 -1.20
N PRO A 97 18.21 -5.77 -1.35
CA PRO A 97 17.87 -6.64 -0.24
C PRO A 97 18.93 -6.66 0.87
N SER A 98 20.20 -6.65 0.47
CA SER A 98 21.37 -6.71 1.37
C SER A 98 21.47 -5.55 2.38
N LYS A 99 20.75 -4.45 2.15
CA LYS A 99 20.73 -3.28 3.05
C LYS A 99 19.61 -3.29 4.07
N ILE A 100 18.65 -4.21 3.95
CA ILE A 100 17.47 -4.24 4.80
C ILE A 100 17.88 -4.77 6.18
N PRO A 101 17.74 -3.97 7.26
CA PRO A 101 18.02 -4.44 8.61
C PRO A 101 17.09 -5.61 8.91
N SER A 102 17.66 -6.71 9.41
CA SER A 102 16.91 -7.92 9.73
C SER A 102 16.28 -8.63 8.52
N PHE A 103 16.96 -8.65 7.36
CA PHE A 103 16.62 -9.54 6.22
C PHE A 103 16.79 -11.05 6.53
N GLN A 104 16.56 -11.45 7.78
CA GLN A 104 16.26 -12.81 8.20
C GLN A 104 14.80 -12.80 8.62
N TYR A 105 13.89 -13.29 7.77
CA TYR A 105 12.53 -13.50 8.21
C TYR A 105 12.33 -14.89 8.79
N SER A 106 12.04 -14.93 10.08
CA SER A 106 11.22 -15.96 10.72
C SER A 106 9.78 -15.44 10.91
N ILE A 107 9.02 -15.25 9.82
CA ILE A 107 7.53 -15.23 9.91
C ILE A 107 6.98 -16.65 9.65
N PHE A 108 7.66 -17.66 10.17
CA PHE A 108 7.08 -18.98 10.36
C PHE A 108 6.82 -19.17 11.85
N HIS A 109 5.77 -18.57 12.42
CA HIS A 109 5.23 -19.06 13.69
C HIS A 109 3.80 -18.54 13.92
N ARG A 110 2.84 -19.18 13.23
CA ARG A 110 1.67 -19.82 13.84
C ARG A 110 0.74 -20.38 12.76
N LEU A 111 1.21 -21.42 12.07
CA LEU A 111 0.31 -22.54 11.84
C LEU A 111 0.14 -23.20 13.21
N ALA A 112 -1.10 -23.48 13.59
CA ALA A 112 -1.49 -24.07 14.86
C ALA A 112 -0.48 -25.15 15.31
N SER A 113 -0.17 -25.17 16.61
CA SER A 113 0.74 -26.10 17.28
C SER A 113 0.62 -27.52 16.69
N ILE A 114 1.58 -27.91 15.85
CA ILE A 114 1.62 -29.25 15.28
C ILE A 114 2.08 -30.20 16.40
N PRO A 115 1.41 -31.35 16.61
CA PRO A 115 1.82 -32.34 17.61
C PRO A 115 3.30 -32.74 17.47
N PRO A 116 3.99 -33.10 18.58
CA PRO A 116 5.38 -33.57 18.51
C PRO A 116 5.50 -34.78 17.58
N GLY A 117 6.42 -34.73 16.62
CA GLY A 117 6.71 -35.83 15.68
C GLY A 117 6.33 -35.59 14.21
N THR A 118 5.56 -34.54 13.89
CA THR A 118 5.23 -34.22 12.49
C THR A 118 6.31 -33.41 11.77
N ILE A 119 7.23 -32.76 12.50
CA ILE A 119 8.28 -31.92 11.92
C ILE A 119 9.33 -32.76 11.18
N GLU A 120 9.56 -34.01 11.57
CA GLU A 120 10.54 -34.90 10.93
C GLU A 120 10.10 -35.39 9.53
N SER A 121 8.81 -35.27 9.20
CA SER A 121 8.26 -35.66 7.90
C SER A 121 7.92 -34.48 6.99
N ILE A 122 8.10 -33.25 7.46
CA ILE A 122 7.89 -32.03 6.67
C ILE A 122 9.27 -31.60 6.15
N PRO A 123 9.53 -31.65 4.83
CA PRO A 123 10.77 -31.12 4.28
C PRO A 123 10.89 -29.64 4.68
N PRO A 124 12.09 -29.15 5.03
CA PRO A 124 12.28 -27.73 5.32
C PRO A 124 11.69 -26.92 4.17
N PRO A 125 11.01 -25.78 4.45
CA PRO A 125 10.53 -24.93 3.38
C PRO A 125 11.71 -24.67 2.44
N PRO A 126 11.51 -24.76 1.11
CA PRO A 126 12.60 -24.54 0.18
C PRO A 126 13.25 -23.20 0.53
N PRO A 127 14.60 -23.10 0.56
CA PRO A 127 15.27 -21.85 0.82
C PRO A 127 14.68 -20.79 -0.11
N ILE A 128 14.00 -19.79 0.44
CA ILE A 128 13.53 -18.67 -0.36
C ILE A 128 14.78 -17.85 -0.66
N ALA A 129 15.44 -18.20 -1.77
CA ALA A 129 16.56 -17.46 -2.30
C ALA A 129 16.04 -16.13 -2.84
N TYR A 130 15.92 -15.14 -1.96
CA TYR A 130 15.81 -13.76 -2.39
C TYR A 130 17.08 -13.42 -3.16
N ALA A 131 16.92 -12.83 -4.34
CA ALA A 131 18.00 -12.36 -5.19
C ALA A 131 19.04 -11.53 -4.40
N GLU A 132 20.15 -12.16 -4.02
CA GLU A 132 21.33 -11.48 -3.50
C GLU A 132 22.03 -10.81 -4.70
N ASP A 133 21.65 -9.57 -4.97
CA ASP A 133 22.11 -8.72 -6.07
C ASP A 133 21.83 -9.23 -7.50
N GLU A 134 21.23 -8.34 -8.32
CA GLU A 134 20.77 -8.56 -9.70
C GLU A 134 20.11 -9.94 -9.99
N GLY A 135 19.54 -10.59 -8.97
CA GLY A 135 19.20 -12.00 -9.06
C GLY A 135 18.07 -12.29 -10.03
N GLN A 136 18.42 -13.11 -11.03
CA GLN A 136 17.50 -13.85 -11.89
C GLN A 136 16.56 -14.69 -11.03
N VAL A 137 15.28 -14.35 -11.04
CA VAL A 137 14.20 -15.26 -10.66
C VAL A 137 13.65 -15.83 -11.96
N SER A 138 13.56 -17.16 -12.03
CA SER A 138 13.24 -17.96 -13.21
C SER A 138 12.27 -17.27 -14.19
N TRP A 139 12.84 -16.89 -15.34
CA TRP A 139 12.20 -16.41 -16.58
C TRP A 139 11.61 -14.99 -16.65
N LYS A 140 11.72 -14.14 -15.61
CA LYS A 140 11.53 -12.66 -15.74
C LYS A 140 12.54 -11.89 -14.88
N GLU A 141 13.65 -11.50 -15.51
CA GLU A 141 14.73 -10.69 -14.93
C GLU A 141 14.27 -9.34 -14.37
N GLY A 142 14.82 -8.92 -13.21
CA GLY A 142 14.68 -7.55 -12.73
C GLY A 142 15.30 -7.30 -11.35
N LYS A 143 15.76 -6.07 -11.12
CA LYS A 143 16.27 -5.62 -9.80
C LYS A 143 15.17 -5.70 -8.74
N PHE A 144 15.55 -5.96 -7.48
CA PHE A 144 14.65 -5.93 -6.31
C PHE A 144 13.80 -4.67 -6.30
N TYR A 145 14.45 -3.51 -6.40
CA TYR A 145 13.81 -2.22 -6.57
C TYR A 145 14.01 -1.71 -8.00
N GLY A 146 12.95 -1.13 -8.56
CA GLY A 146 13.00 -0.36 -9.79
C GLY A 146 11.97 0.75 -9.79
N TYR A 147 12.08 1.67 -10.72
CA TYR A 147 11.09 2.71 -10.93
C TYR A 147 10.91 3.01 -12.42
N ARG A 148 9.78 3.63 -12.77
CA ARG A 148 9.53 4.25 -14.07
C ARG A 148 8.86 5.59 -13.84
N ASP A 149 9.33 6.61 -14.52
CA ASP A 149 8.70 7.92 -14.50
C ASP A 149 7.63 7.93 -15.60
N VAL A 150 6.38 8.20 -15.23
CA VAL A 150 5.24 8.20 -16.14
C VAL A 150 4.61 9.57 -16.21
N LYS A 151 4.17 9.97 -17.40
CA LYS A 151 3.40 11.19 -17.58
C LYS A 151 2.00 11.01 -16.97
N TRP A 152 1.59 11.94 -16.13
CA TRP A 152 0.33 11.91 -15.42
C TRP A 152 -0.26 13.31 -15.29
N GLY A 153 -1.41 13.52 -15.93
CA GLY A 153 -1.95 14.87 -16.11
C GLY A 153 -0.92 15.77 -16.79
N GLU A 154 -0.63 16.92 -16.18
CA GLU A 154 0.37 17.88 -16.67
C GLU A 154 1.81 17.59 -16.18
N GLY A 155 2.02 16.59 -15.33
CA GLY A 155 3.31 16.33 -14.68
C GLY A 155 3.90 14.96 -14.96
N MET A 156 5.07 14.71 -14.37
CA MET A 156 5.67 13.37 -14.27
C MET A 156 5.43 12.82 -12.87
N VAL A 157 5.21 11.51 -12.75
CA VAL A 157 5.08 10.79 -11.50
C VAL A 157 5.99 9.58 -11.53
N ARG A 158 6.82 9.41 -10.49
CA ARG A 158 7.63 8.21 -10.30
C ARG A 158 6.77 7.06 -9.80
N MET A 159 6.71 5.99 -10.58
CA MET A 159 6.11 4.72 -10.19
C MET A 159 7.18 3.75 -9.70
N HIS A 160 7.11 3.40 -8.42
CA HIS A 160 8.02 2.44 -7.80
C HIS A 160 7.53 1.00 -8.00
N ARG A 161 8.49 0.06 -7.98
CA ARG A 161 8.27 -1.39 -8.04
C ARG A 161 9.25 -2.10 -7.12
N PHE A 162 8.76 -3.02 -6.30
CA PHE A 162 9.54 -3.90 -5.45
C PHE A 162 9.19 -5.36 -5.71
N LEU A 163 10.21 -6.20 -5.88
CA LEU A 163 10.04 -7.65 -5.89
C LEU A 163 9.64 -8.16 -4.50
N THR A 164 8.82 -9.20 -4.49
CA THR A 164 8.31 -9.89 -3.30
C THR A 164 9.12 -11.13 -2.95
N GLY A 165 9.96 -11.62 -3.88
CA GLY A 165 10.65 -12.90 -3.81
C GLY A 165 9.72 -14.11 -3.96
N ARG A 166 8.49 -13.88 -4.44
CA ARG A 166 7.43 -14.88 -4.61
C ARG A 166 6.86 -14.87 -6.03
N GLU A 167 7.55 -14.21 -6.95
CA GLU A 167 7.14 -14.08 -8.36
C GLU A 167 7.00 -15.44 -9.04
N SER A 168 7.84 -16.42 -8.68
CA SER A 168 7.73 -17.80 -9.15
C SER A 168 6.43 -18.49 -8.72
N ASN A 169 5.81 -18.03 -7.63
CA ASN A 169 4.52 -18.52 -7.14
C ASN A 169 3.34 -17.71 -7.72
N GLY A 170 3.59 -16.89 -8.75
CA GLY A 170 2.56 -16.06 -9.39
C GLY A 170 2.25 -14.75 -8.64
N VAL A 171 3.00 -14.41 -7.58
CA VAL A 171 2.82 -13.14 -6.86
C VAL A 171 3.38 -12.00 -7.69
N LYS A 172 2.56 -11.00 -7.97
CA LYS A 172 3.04 -9.81 -8.67
C LYS A 172 3.94 -8.98 -7.75
N PRO A 173 4.90 -8.23 -8.32
CA PRO A 173 5.66 -7.23 -7.57
C PRO A 173 4.72 -6.24 -6.85
N VAL A 174 5.18 -5.61 -5.77
CA VAL A 174 4.48 -4.47 -5.17
C VAL A 174 4.81 -3.23 -6.01
N TYR A 175 3.82 -2.56 -6.60
CA TYR A 175 4.06 -1.42 -7.46
C TYR A 175 3.00 -0.32 -7.37
N GLY A 176 3.26 0.82 -8.01
CA GLY A 176 2.29 1.90 -8.16
C GLY A 176 1.89 2.51 -6.81
N LEU A 177 0.58 2.69 -6.62
CA LEU A 177 0.03 3.33 -5.42
C LEU A 177 0.35 2.54 -4.14
N THR A 178 0.24 1.22 -4.19
CA THR A 178 0.58 0.33 -3.07
C THR A 178 2.01 0.56 -2.62
N ALA A 179 2.96 0.63 -3.57
CA ALA A 179 4.36 0.92 -3.26
C ALA A 179 4.54 2.34 -2.69
N ALA A 180 3.87 3.35 -3.23
CA ALA A 180 3.94 4.73 -2.74
C ALA A 180 3.44 4.86 -1.29
N ILE A 181 2.32 4.21 -0.97
CA ILE A 181 1.78 4.15 0.40
C ILE A 181 2.80 3.48 1.33
N LEU A 182 3.34 2.32 0.94
CA LEU A 182 4.29 1.57 1.78
C LEU A 182 5.62 2.32 1.98
N ILE A 183 6.12 3.04 0.98
CA ILE A 183 7.29 3.93 1.12
C ILE A 183 7.00 5.02 2.15
N LYS A 184 5.86 5.71 2.05
CA LYS A 184 5.48 6.76 3.01
C LYS A 184 5.31 6.19 4.41
N THR A 185 4.60 5.08 4.56
CA THR A 185 4.42 4.38 5.83
C THR A 185 5.77 4.02 6.46
N ALA A 186 6.68 3.41 5.70
CA ALA A 186 8.01 3.06 6.18
C ALA A 186 8.83 4.29 6.57
N THR A 187 8.76 5.36 5.77
CA THR A 187 9.48 6.62 6.02
C THR A 187 9.06 7.23 7.35
N VAL A 188 7.74 7.27 7.61
CA VAL A 188 7.17 7.77 8.87
C VAL A 188 7.51 6.84 10.03
N ALA A 189 7.28 5.54 9.88
CA ALA A 189 7.44 4.56 10.95
C ALA A 189 8.89 4.44 11.45
N TYR A 190 9.87 4.50 10.55
CA TYR A 190 11.29 4.40 10.90
C TYR A 190 11.98 5.75 11.04
N ASN A 191 11.28 6.85 10.75
CA ASN A 191 11.85 8.20 10.68
C ASN A 191 13.12 8.24 9.82
N ARG A 192 13.06 7.63 8.63
CA ARG A 192 14.20 7.47 7.71
C ARG A 192 13.76 7.64 6.27
N CYS A 193 14.55 8.38 5.50
CA CYS A 193 14.35 8.48 4.07
C CYS A 193 14.79 7.18 3.36
N PRO A 194 14.14 6.80 2.25
CA PRO A 194 14.63 5.72 1.40
C PRO A 194 16.01 6.02 0.81
N ASP A 195 16.79 4.99 0.52
CA ASP A 195 18.12 5.12 -0.11
C ASP A 195 18.08 5.38 -1.64
N PHE A 196 16.89 5.70 -2.15
CA PHE A 196 16.61 6.02 -3.53
C PHE A 196 15.70 7.26 -3.63
N ALA A 197 15.71 7.91 -4.79
CA ALA A 197 14.87 9.08 -5.03
C ALA A 197 13.39 8.70 -5.17
N VAL A 198 12.55 9.21 -4.26
CA VAL A 198 11.10 8.98 -4.21
C VAL A 198 10.36 9.72 -5.33
N MET A 199 10.85 10.89 -5.74
CA MET A 199 10.17 11.75 -6.71
C MET A 199 10.92 11.79 -8.04
N ALA A 200 10.18 11.87 -9.15
CA ALA A 200 10.76 12.22 -10.45
C ALA A 200 11.21 13.70 -10.46
N PRO A 201 12.18 14.08 -11.31
CA PRO A 201 12.57 15.48 -11.46
C PRO A 201 11.35 16.35 -11.83
N GLY A 202 11.09 17.40 -11.05
CA GLY A 202 9.96 18.30 -11.26
C GLY A 202 8.58 17.71 -10.93
N GLN A 203 8.50 16.54 -10.30
CA GLN A 203 7.23 15.95 -9.87
C GLN A 203 6.59 16.81 -8.76
N LYS A 204 5.34 17.21 -8.99
CA LYS A 204 4.48 17.82 -7.96
C LYS A 204 4.23 16.83 -6.82
N SER A 205 4.24 17.32 -5.59
CA SER A 205 3.88 16.56 -4.39
C SER A 205 2.46 15.98 -4.48
N MET A 206 2.15 15.00 -3.63
CA MET A 206 0.80 14.42 -3.60
C MET A 206 -0.26 15.48 -3.26
N GLU A 207 0.05 16.35 -2.30
CA GLU A 207 -0.81 17.46 -1.88
C GLU A 207 -1.09 18.44 -3.03
N GLU A 208 -0.06 18.88 -3.75
CA GLU A 208 -0.23 19.77 -4.91
C GLU A 208 -1.05 19.11 -6.03
N ARG A 209 -0.91 17.78 -6.21
CA ARG A 209 -1.69 17.03 -7.21
C ARG A 209 -3.16 16.94 -6.80
N ILE A 210 -3.44 16.69 -5.53
CA ILE A 210 -4.82 16.68 -5.01
C ILE A 210 -5.42 18.07 -5.09
N GLU A 211 -4.69 19.11 -4.67
CA GLU A 211 -5.14 20.51 -4.74
C GLU A 211 -5.42 20.93 -6.19
N PHE A 212 -4.58 20.50 -7.13
CA PHE A 212 -4.82 20.70 -8.56
C PHE A 212 -6.13 20.04 -8.99
N GLU A 213 -6.34 18.76 -8.69
CA GLU A 213 -7.59 18.07 -9.04
C GLU A 213 -8.81 18.74 -8.40
N ILE A 214 -8.74 19.19 -7.15
CA ILE A 214 -9.87 19.87 -6.48
C ILE A 214 -10.21 21.22 -7.13
N ARG A 215 -9.21 21.96 -7.64
CA ARG A 215 -9.41 23.31 -8.21
C ARG A 215 -9.80 23.32 -9.69
N HIS A 216 -9.43 22.28 -10.44
CA HIS A 216 -9.71 22.25 -11.88
C HIS A 216 -11.16 21.87 -12.14
N VAL A 217 -11.94 22.81 -12.68
CA VAL A 217 -13.40 22.71 -12.88
C VAL A 217 -13.83 21.47 -13.67
N GLN A 218 -12.97 20.95 -14.55
CA GLN A 218 -13.27 19.78 -15.38
C GLN A 218 -12.72 18.45 -14.82
N SER A 219 -12.02 18.47 -13.67
CA SER A 219 -11.43 17.26 -13.13
C SER A 219 -12.51 16.27 -12.64
N PRO A 220 -12.28 14.95 -12.70
CA PRO A 220 -13.22 13.98 -12.16
C PRO A 220 -13.42 14.12 -10.64
N LEU A 221 -12.37 14.47 -9.88
CA LEU A 221 -12.48 14.63 -8.43
C LEU A 221 -13.33 15.86 -8.05
N ARG A 222 -13.18 16.98 -8.77
CA ARG A 222 -14.00 18.17 -8.57
C ARG A 222 -15.47 17.89 -8.84
N ARG A 223 -15.77 17.20 -9.95
CA ARG A 223 -17.14 16.78 -10.26
C ARG A 223 -17.73 15.86 -9.20
N ALA A 224 -16.94 14.98 -8.61
CA ALA A 224 -17.38 14.11 -7.52
C ALA A 224 -17.70 14.94 -6.25
N LEU A 225 -16.84 15.89 -5.87
CA LEU A 225 -17.09 16.78 -4.73
C LEU A 225 -18.35 17.65 -4.92
N GLU A 226 -18.56 18.18 -6.13
CA GLU A 226 -19.75 18.96 -6.46
C GLU A 226 -21.03 18.13 -6.40
N ALA A 227 -20.97 16.84 -6.78
CA ALA A 227 -22.10 15.92 -6.68
C ALA A 227 -22.45 15.52 -5.24
N GLU A 228 -21.47 15.57 -4.32
CA GLU A 228 -21.65 15.29 -2.89
C GLU A 228 -21.93 16.56 -2.04
N GLU A 229 -22.25 17.70 -2.68
CA GLU A 229 -22.53 19.00 -2.03
C GLU A 229 -21.37 19.54 -1.15
N PHE A 230 -20.14 19.07 -1.35
CA PHE A 230 -18.96 19.61 -0.68
C PHE A 230 -18.57 20.97 -1.31
N CYS A 231 -19.24 22.04 -0.88
CA CYS A 231 -18.87 23.40 -1.26
C CYS A 231 -17.56 23.83 -0.56
N ASP A 232 -16.52 24.05 -1.36
CA ASP A 232 -15.22 24.57 -0.88
C ASP A 232 -15.39 26.04 -0.44
N GLU A 233 -15.56 26.27 0.87
CA GLU A 233 -15.62 27.60 1.51
C GLU A 233 -14.35 28.45 1.28
N ARG A 234 -13.26 27.87 0.74
CA ARG A 234 -11.99 28.56 0.50
C ARG A 234 -11.95 29.48 -0.72
N ARG A 235 -13.09 29.73 -1.37
CA ARG A 235 -13.19 30.70 -2.48
C ARG A 235 -13.24 32.16 -2.01
N GLU A 236 -13.64 32.46 -0.78
CA GLU A 236 -13.88 33.85 -0.40
C GLU A 236 -12.62 34.67 -0.09
N ASP A 237 -11.48 34.02 0.22
CA ASP A 237 -10.33 34.74 0.80
C ASP A 237 -9.28 35.25 -0.21
N LYS A 238 -9.41 34.91 -1.50
CA LYS A 238 -8.44 35.35 -2.54
C LYS A 238 -8.92 36.46 -3.46
N ASP A 239 -10.23 36.68 -3.59
CA ASP A 239 -10.76 37.74 -4.45
C ASP A 239 -10.87 39.11 -3.75
N VAL A 240 -10.72 39.18 -2.42
CA VAL A 240 -10.79 40.46 -1.68
C VAL A 240 -9.44 41.22 -1.70
N LYS A 241 -8.30 40.55 -1.96
CA LYS A 241 -6.98 41.21 -1.98
C LYS A 241 -6.55 41.77 -3.34
N ALA A 242 -7.39 41.67 -4.37
CA ALA A 242 -7.14 42.27 -5.69
C ALA A 242 -7.88 43.61 -5.91
N LYS A 243 -8.60 44.10 -4.89
CA LYS A 243 -9.21 45.45 -4.88
C LYS A 243 -8.95 46.13 -3.55
N LEU A 244 -7.71 46.57 -3.34
CA LEU A 244 -7.32 47.70 -2.48
C LEU A 244 -5.91 48.15 -2.88
#